data_AF-A0AAE9WSI3-F1
#
_entry.id   AF-A0AAE9WSI3-F1
#
_cell.length_a   1.000
_cell.length_b   1.000
_cell.length_c   1.000
_cell.angle_alpha   90.00
_cell.angle_beta   90.00
_cell.angle_gamma   90.00
#
_symmetry.space_group_name_H-M   'P 1'
#
loop_
_entity.id
_entity.type
_entity.pdbx_description
1 polymer ?
#
loop_
_entity_poly.entity_id
_entity_poly.type
_entity_poly.pdbx_seq_one_letter_code
_entity_poly.pdbx_strand_id
1 'polypeptide(L)'
;MYFVIEEWKNVIIKPSQLGPKYQQYIEDMLRNSIEGQCTEKYGYIICVIRIMHSEPGRVQDGTGMIVVKVKYQAIVFKPFKDEVLFKINKLINKLIKSFVLTYLL
;
A
#
# COMPACT_ATOMS: atom_id res chain seq x y z
N MET A 1 -14.81 0.35 9.13
CA MET A 1 -14.12 1.42 9.89
C MET A 1 -12.69 1.66 9.37
N TYR A 2 -12.02 2.73 9.79
CA TYR A 2 -10.64 3.09 9.41
C TYR A 2 -9.62 2.72 10.48
N PHE A 3 -8.46 2.21 10.08
CA PHE A 3 -7.38 1.81 10.99
C PHE A 3 -6.04 2.33 10.50
N VAL A 4 -5.11 2.44 11.43
CA VAL A 4 -3.71 2.66 11.11
C VAL A 4 -2.97 1.34 11.26
N ILE A 5 -2.24 0.94 10.22
CA ILE A 5 -1.41 -0.28 10.23
C ILE A 5 0.06 0.10 10.08
N GLU A 6 0.93 -0.79 10.55
CA GLU A 6 2.36 -0.76 10.26
C GLU A 6 2.77 -2.06 9.58
N GLU A 7 3.43 -1.95 8.43
CA GLU A 7 3.86 -3.12 7.66
C GLU A 7 5.22 -2.93 6.99
N TRP A 8 5.86 -4.06 6.69
CA TRP A 8 7.11 -4.10 5.94
C TRP A 8 6.87 -4.38 4.47
N LYS A 9 7.50 -3.61 3.59
CA LYS A 9 7.43 -3.81 2.15
C LYS A 9 8.79 -3.67 1.49
N ASN A 10 9.05 -4.55 0.53
CA ASN A 10 10.19 -4.43 -0.35
C ASN A 10 9.85 -3.52 -1.53
N VAL A 11 10.64 -2.47 -1.69
CA VAL A 11 10.57 -1.51 -2.81
C VAL A 11 11.76 -1.79 -3.73
N ILE A 12 11.51 -1.84 -5.04
CA ILE A 12 12.54 -2.12 -6.03
C ILE A 12 12.87 -0.81 -6.76
N ILE A 13 14.14 -0.44 -6.76
CA ILE A 13 14.68 0.79 -7.34
C ILE A 13 15.63 0.45 -8.48
N LYS A 14 15.56 1.20 -9.57
CA LYS A 14 16.47 1.02 -10.72
C LYS A 14 17.84 1.63 -10.39
N PRO A 15 18.95 1.07 -10.90
CA PRO A 15 20.29 1.66 -10.74
C PRO A 15 20.39 3.11 -11.20
N SER A 16 19.64 3.50 -12.25
CA SER A 16 19.61 4.88 -12.75
C SER A 16 18.96 5.89 -11.80
N GLN A 17 18.23 5.43 -10.80
CA GLN A 17 17.58 6.25 -9.78
C GLN A 17 18.43 6.38 -8.50
N LEU A 18 19.61 5.76 -8.48
CA LEU A 18 20.60 5.99 -7.45
C LEU A 18 21.19 7.40 -7.63
N GLY A 19 21.06 8.23 -6.61
CA GLY A 19 21.51 9.63 -6.66
C GLY A 19 20.89 10.47 -5.54
N PRO A 20 20.98 11.81 -5.62
CA PRO A 20 20.47 12.70 -4.59
C PRO A 20 18.98 12.54 -4.28
N LYS A 21 18.19 12.08 -5.26
CA LYS A 21 16.74 11.84 -5.14
C LYS A 21 16.37 10.42 -4.72
N TYR A 22 17.34 9.61 -4.31
CA TYR A 22 17.12 8.19 -3.98
C TYR A 22 15.99 7.97 -2.96
N GLN A 23 15.96 8.77 -1.89
CA GLN A 23 14.90 8.68 -0.88
C GLN A 23 13.51 9.02 -1.42
N GLN A 24 13.42 10.02 -2.31
CA GLN A 24 12.15 10.39 -2.96
C GLN A 24 11.64 9.26 -3.84
N TYR A 25 12.53 8.62 -4.62
CA TYR A 25 12.14 7.47 -5.43
C TYR A 25 11.65 6.28 -4.60
N ILE A 26 12.23 6.03 -3.42
CA ILE A 26 11.73 4.99 -2.51
C ILE A 26 10.32 5.32 -2.05
N GLU A 27 10.07 6.56 -1.63
CA GLU A 27 8.76 6.99 -1.16
C GLU A 27 7.71 6.92 -2.27
N ASP A 28 8.01 7.46 -3.45
CA ASP A 28 7.12 7.44 -4.61
C ASP A 28 6.78 6.01 -5.02
N MET A 29 7.80 5.15 -5.13
CA MET A 29 7.59 3.75 -5.50
C MET A 29 6.81 2.99 -4.44
N LEU A 30 7.03 3.27 -3.15
CA LEU A 30 6.25 2.69 -2.07
C LEU A 30 4.78 3.10 -2.23
N ARG A 31 4.48 4.41 -2.24
CA ARG A 31 3.12 4.96 -2.32
C ARG A 31 2.38 4.42 -3.54
N ASN A 32 2.98 4.52 -4.72
CA ASN A 32 2.39 4.02 -5.97
C ASN A 32 2.10 2.51 -5.94
N SER A 33 2.89 1.73 -5.20
CA SER A 33 2.70 0.28 -5.13
C SER A 33 1.60 -0.16 -4.15
N ILE A 34 1.30 0.63 -3.12
CA ILE A 34 0.39 0.22 -2.03
C ILE A 34 -0.88 1.05 -1.92
N GLU A 35 -0.87 2.32 -2.30
CA GLU A 35 -2.06 3.15 -2.25
C GLU A 35 -3.09 2.64 -3.26
N GLY A 36 -4.31 2.39 -2.80
CA GLY A 36 -5.38 1.80 -3.59
C GLY A 36 -5.36 0.27 -3.69
N GLN A 37 -4.41 -0.42 -3.04
CA GLN A 37 -4.42 -1.88 -2.97
C GLN A 37 -5.43 -2.38 -1.95
N CYS A 38 -6.13 -3.48 -2.27
CA CYS A 38 -7.00 -4.19 -1.34
C CYS A 38 -6.33 -5.49 -0.92
N THR A 39 -6.19 -5.70 0.37
CA THR A 39 -5.66 -6.95 0.95
C THR A 39 -6.73 -7.57 1.84
N GLU A 40 -6.80 -8.90 1.89
CA GLU A 40 -7.76 -9.58 2.76
C GLU A 40 -7.46 -9.31 4.24
N LYS A 41 -6.17 -9.28 4.60
CA LYS A 41 -5.72 -9.02 5.97
C LYS A 41 -6.13 -7.63 6.46
N TYR A 42 -5.84 -6.58 5.70
CA TYR A 42 -6.00 -5.19 6.15
C TYR A 42 -7.15 -4.41 5.52
N GLY A 43 -7.81 -4.97 4.51
CA GLY A 43 -8.81 -4.25 3.72
C GLY A 43 -8.14 -3.34 2.68
N TYR A 44 -8.81 -2.23 2.38
CA TYR A 44 -8.41 -1.28 1.35
C TYR A 44 -7.42 -0.25 1.90
N ILE A 45 -6.22 -0.18 1.33
CA ILE A 45 -5.19 0.80 1.72
C ILE A 45 -5.51 2.12 1.03
N ILE A 46 -5.78 3.16 1.83
CA ILE A 46 -6.17 4.47 1.32
C ILE A 46 -4.95 5.31 1.00
N CYS A 47 -4.06 5.48 1.97
CA CYS A 47 -2.93 6.40 1.89
C CYS A 47 -1.83 6.00 2.88
N VAL A 48 -0.58 6.21 2.49
CA VAL A 48 0.58 6.09 3.38
C VAL A 48 0.71 7.38 4.20
N ILE A 49 0.72 7.24 5.52
CA ILE A 49 0.94 8.36 6.44
C ILE A 49 2.40 8.77 6.39
N ARG A 50 3.30 7.81 6.66
CA ARG A 50 4.74 8.05 6.75
C ARG A 50 5.54 6.76 6.60
N ILE A 51 6.81 6.92 6.25
CA ILE A 51 7.82 5.86 6.33
C ILE A 51 8.43 5.91 7.73
N MET A 52 8.39 4.78 8.44
CA MET A 52 8.91 4.62 9.80
C MET A 52 10.40 4.27 9.81
N HIS A 53 10.82 3.40 8.88
CA HIS A 53 12.19 2.91 8.82
C HIS A 53 12.53 2.45 7.40
N SER A 54 13.78 2.61 6.98
CA SER A 54 14.29 2.14 5.70
C SER A 54 15.61 1.40 5.93
N GLU A 55 15.66 0.12 5.57
CA GLU A 55 16.88 -0.68 5.63
C GLU A 55 17.81 -0.31 4.45
N PRO A 56 19.13 -0.55 4.56
CA PRO A 56 20.04 -0.39 3.42
C PRO A 56 19.60 -1.23 2.22
N GLY A 57 19.60 -0.61 1.04
CA GLY A 57 19.27 -1.29 -0.21
C GLY A 57 20.27 -2.40 -0.53
N ARG A 58 19.77 -3.57 -0.96
CA ARG A 58 20.57 -4.71 -1.40
C ARG A 58 20.43 -4.90 -2.90
N VAL A 59 21.52 -5.19 -3.59
CA VAL A 59 21.47 -5.50 -5.02
C VAL A 59 20.90 -6.90 -5.20
N GLN A 60 19.92 -7.01 -6.09
CA GLN A 60 19.32 -8.28 -6.49
C GLN A 60 20.22 -8.98 -7.52
N ASP A 61 20.52 -10.24 -7.27
CA ASP A 61 21.28 -11.07 -8.19
C ASP A 61 20.56 -11.23 -9.53
N GLY A 62 21.32 -11.18 -10.63
CA GLY A 62 20.84 -11.35 -11.99
C GLY A 62 20.23 -10.10 -12.63
N THR A 63 19.44 -9.30 -11.89
CA THR A 63 18.81 -8.08 -12.45
C THR A 63 19.61 -6.80 -12.18
N GLY A 64 20.45 -6.79 -11.14
CA GLY A 64 21.16 -5.59 -10.69
C GLY A 64 20.26 -4.51 -10.08
N MET A 65 18.97 -4.80 -9.88
CA MET A 65 18.02 -3.88 -9.24
C MET A 65 18.33 -3.76 -7.74
N ILE A 66 17.95 -2.64 -7.13
CA ILE A 66 18.18 -2.41 -5.71
C ILE A 66 16.87 -2.66 -4.96
N VAL A 67 16.88 -3.62 -4.04
CA VAL A 67 15.75 -3.93 -3.18
C VAL A 67 15.95 -3.26 -1.83
N VAL A 68 15.02 -2.40 -1.46
CA VAL A 68 15.01 -1.66 -0.19
C VAL A 68 13.84 -2.15 0.64
N LYS A 69 14.09 -2.60 1.87
CA LYS A 69 13.03 -3.03 2.78
C LYS A 69 12.63 -1.86 3.68
N VAL A 70 11.38 -1.45 3.57
CA VAL A 70 10.84 -0.23 4.19
C VAL A 70 9.69 -0.59 5.12
N LYS A 71 9.73 -0.07 6.34
CA LYS A 71 8.60 -0.11 7.28
C LYS A 71 7.78 1.16 7.11
N TYR A 72 6.49 1.02 6.87
CA TYR A 72 5.60 2.16 6.64
C TYR A 72 4.35 2.08 7.51
N GLN A 73 3.71 3.23 7.68
CA GLN A 73 2.45 3.39 8.37
C GLN A 73 1.39 3.88 7.39
N ALA A 74 0.23 3.23 7.34
CA ALA A 74 -0.83 3.56 6.38
C ALA A 74 -2.21 3.54 7.02
N ILE A 75 -3.12 4.36 6.46
CA ILE A 75 -4.54 4.32 6.79
C ILE A 75 -5.22 3.29 5.87
N VAL A 76 -5.95 2.36 6.47
CA VAL A 76 -6.73 1.35 5.77
C VAL A 76 -8.20 1.45 6.13
N PHE A 77 -9.06 1.10 5.17
CA PHE A 77 -10.48 0.90 5.37
C PHE A 77 -10.79 -0.59 5.38
N LYS A 78 -11.26 -1.08 6.54
CA LYS A 78 -11.73 -2.46 6.71
C LYS A 78 -13.05 -2.41 7.47
N PRO A 79 -14.19 -2.64 6.82
CA PRO A 79 -15.44 -2.77 7.52
C PRO A 79 -15.49 -4.11 8.24
N PHE A 80 -16.21 -4.13 9.34
CA PHE A 80 -16.49 -5.36 10.07
C PHE A 80 -17.82 -5.97 9.66
N LYS A 81 -17.96 -7.26 9.94
CA LYS A 81 -19.25 -7.93 9.88
C LYS A 81 -20.20 -7.16 10.81
N ASP A 82 -21.42 -6.92 10.32
CA ASP A 82 -22.49 -6.19 11.03
C ASP A 82 -22.23 -4.68 11.24
N GLU A 83 -21.21 -4.09 10.61
CA GLU A 83 -21.02 -2.63 10.58
C GLU A 83 -21.98 -1.97 9.58
N VAL A 84 -22.77 -1.00 10.04
CA VAL A 84 -23.67 -0.24 9.16
C VAL A 84 -22.86 0.80 8.37
N LEU A 85 -22.74 0.60 7.05
CA LEU A 85 -22.11 1.54 6.14
C LEU A 85 -23.15 2.30 5.32
N PHE A 86 -23.05 3.63 5.31
CA PHE A 86 -23.87 4.46 4.43
C PHE A 86 -23.24 4.56 3.04
N LYS A 87 -24.00 4.23 1.99
CA LYS A 87 -23.55 4.30 0.59
C LYS A 87 -24.42 5.27 -0.20
N ILE A 88 -23.79 6.25 -0.85
CA ILE A 88 -24.44 7.11 -1.84
C ILE A 88 -24.32 6.44 -3.21
N ASN A 89 -25.46 6.20 -3.88
CA ASN A 89 -25.50 5.51 -5.16
C ASN A 89 -24.87 6.37 -6.27
N LYS A 90 -23.59 6.12 -6.58
CA LYS A 90 -22.94 6.61 -7.81
C LYS A 90 -22.17 5.46 -8.47
N LEU A 91 -22.18 5.47 -9.81
CA LEU A 91 -21.68 4.46 -10.75
C LEU A 91 -20.53 3.60 -10.20
N ILE A 92 -20.72 2.28 -10.17
CA ILE A 92 -19.84 1.36 -9.46
C ILE A 92 -18.58 1.08 -10.30
N ASN A 93 -17.42 1.46 -9.77
CA ASN A 93 -16.13 0.96 -10.24
C ASN A 93 -15.96 -0.50 -9.78
N LYS A 94 -15.44 -1.39 -10.64
CA LYS A 94 -15.45 -2.87 -10.47
C LYS A 94 -14.89 -3.37 -9.11
N LEU A 95 -14.00 -2.60 -8.49
CA LEU A 95 -13.37 -2.88 -7.20
C LEU A 95 -14.36 -2.87 -6.00
N ILE A 96 -15.36 -1.99 -6.02
CA ILE A 96 -16.36 -1.90 -4.93
C ILE A 96 -17.32 -3.10 -4.97
N LYS A 97 -17.56 -3.70 -6.15
CA LYS A 97 -18.41 -4.90 -6.24
C LYS A 97 -17.83 -6.08 -5.46
N SER A 98 -16.53 -6.32 -5.56
CA SER A 98 -15.89 -7.45 -4.85
C SER A 98 -15.96 -7.27 -3.35
N PHE A 99 -15.81 -6.04 -2.86
CA PHE A 99 -15.78 -5.77 -1.43
C PHE A 99 -17.18 -5.77 -0.80
N VAL A 100 -18.20 -5.31 -1.54
CA VAL A 100 -19.60 -5.32 -1.07
C VAL A 100 -20.21 -6.71 -1.15
N LEU A 101 -19.96 -7.50 -2.20
CA LEU A 101 -20.57 -8.85 -2.30
C LEU A 101 -20.03 -9.85 -1.28
N THR A 102 -18.76 -9.74 -0.88
CA THR A 102 -18.13 -10.74 0.01
C THR A 102 -18.42 -10.50 1.49
N TYR A 103 -18.83 -9.28 1.88
CA TYR A 103 -18.96 -8.91 3.29
C TYR A 103 -20.35 -8.38 3.70
N LEU A 104 -21.27 -8.15 2.75
CA LEU A 104 -22.65 -7.68 3.02
C LEU A 104 -23.76 -8.67 2.58
N LEU A 105 -23.41 -9.83 2.02
CA LEU A 105 -24.31 -10.98 1.80
C LEU A 105 -23.86 -12.14 2.69
#